data_AF-A0A6U1DGG0-F1
#
_entry.id   AF-A0A6U1DGG0-F1
#
_cell.length_a   1.000
_cell.length_b   1.000
_cell.length_c   1.000
_cell.angle_alpha   90.00
_cell.angle_beta   90.00
_cell.angle_gamma   90.00
#
_symmetry.space_group_name_H-M   'P 1'
#
loop_
_entity.id
_entity.type
_entity.pdbx_description
1 polymer ?
#
loop_
_entity_poly.entity_id
_entity_poly.type
_entity_poly.pdbx_seq_one_letter_code
_entity_poly.pdbx_strand_id
1 'polypeptide(L)'
;VGMATGKSQGLQRQHSKAATEHPDGGDENGDNQEEVEGGSTSIVGVCDDMPPSWVPKLHIPRDKLDMRCPKGIKTVLYSRCQHELFALFGECGRWDGMVEKLTIYGDDERTEVLECRERFARRKDKLRERRTYPMADVTQEFFDPGSSYGLKDITLTKGAHREVNFFHMSRLDGLSKRVEEIRKKT
;
A
#
# COMPACT_ATOMS: atom_id res chain seq x y z
N VAL A 1 -7.43 -14.85 63.56
CA VAL A 1 -6.30 -13.89 63.69
C VAL A 1 -6.17 -13.15 62.36
N GLY A 2 -6.27 -11.82 62.38
CA GLY A 2 -5.76 -10.95 61.30
C GLY A 2 -6.72 -10.54 60.19
N MET A 3 -7.51 -9.49 60.45
CA MET A 3 -8.01 -8.57 59.43
C MET A 3 -6.85 -7.76 58.86
N ALA A 4 -6.85 -7.45 57.56
CA ALA A 4 -6.21 -6.24 57.04
C ALA A 4 -6.84 -5.82 55.69
N THR A 5 -7.62 -4.75 55.77
CA THR A 5 -8.14 -3.94 54.68
C THR A 5 -7.03 -3.13 54.02
N GLY A 6 -7.02 -3.05 52.69
CA GLY A 6 -6.17 -2.11 51.94
C GLY A 6 -6.96 -1.46 50.80
N LYS A 7 -7.55 -0.29 51.07
CA LYS A 7 -8.09 0.62 50.05
C LYS A 7 -6.93 1.42 49.46
N SER A 8 -6.74 1.37 48.15
CA SER A 8 -5.92 2.33 47.41
C SER A 8 -6.81 3.01 46.36
N GLN A 9 -7.17 4.26 46.64
CA GLN A 9 -7.78 5.16 45.67
C GLN A 9 -6.67 5.88 44.90
N GLY A 10 -6.71 5.75 43.56
CA GLY A 10 -5.79 6.41 42.65
C GLY A 10 -6.54 7.33 41.69
N LEU A 11 -6.49 8.62 42.02
CA LEU A 11 -6.49 9.81 41.15
C LEU A 11 -7.30 9.79 39.83
N GLN A 12 -8.47 10.43 39.89
CA GLN A 12 -9.17 11.01 38.74
C GLN A 12 -8.35 12.15 38.12
N ARG A 13 -7.99 12.01 36.84
CA ARG A 13 -7.53 13.11 35.99
C ARG A 13 -8.72 13.98 35.61
N GLN A 14 -8.78 15.19 36.14
CA GLN A 14 -9.69 16.24 35.71
C GLN A 14 -9.18 16.82 34.38
N HIS A 15 -9.98 16.72 33.32
CA HIS A 15 -9.81 17.52 32.11
C HIS A 15 -10.71 18.75 32.23
N SER A 16 -10.10 19.91 32.49
CA SER A 16 -10.76 21.21 32.46
C SER A 16 -11.09 21.58 31.00
N LYS A 17 -12.38 21.79 30.75
CA LYS A 17 -12.90 22.50 29.58
C LYS A 17 -12.56 23.99 29.75
N ALA A 18 -11.82 24.56 28.79
CA ALA A 18 -11.75 26.00 28.60
C ALA A 18 -12.59 26.34 27.37
N ALA A 19 -13.73 26.97 27.61
CA ALA A 19 -14.54 27.64 26.61
C ALA A 19 -13.98 29.04 26.41
N THR A 20 -13.76 29.44 25.16
CA THR A 20 -13.53 30.83 24.78
C THR A 20 -14.65 31.20 23.83
N GLU A 21 -15.51 32.08 24.31
CA GLU A 21 -16.64 32.67 23.62
C GLU A 21 -16.18 33.97 22.96
N HIS A 22 -16.50 34.17 21.69
CA HIS A 22 -16.49 35.47 21.03
C HIS A 22 -17.80 35.62 20.26
N PRO A 23 -18.54 36.73 20.43
CA PRO A 23 -19.85 36.95 19.81
C PRO A 23 -19.68 37.69 18.48
N ASP A 24 -20.45 37.32 17.47
CA ASP A 24 -20.83 38.27 16.42
C ASP A 24 -22.26 37.99 15.95
N GLY A 25 -22.95 39.09 15.66
CA GLY A 25 -24.39 39.24 15.57
C GLY A 25 -25.03 38.61 14.34
N GLY A 26 -26.35 38.62 14.37
CA GLY A 26 -27.22 37.88 13.47
C GLY A 26 -27.36 38.49 12.08
N ASP A 27 -27.86 37.65 11.20
CA ASP A 27 -28.86 38.03 10.21
C ASP A 27 -29.82 36.85 10.01
N GLU A 28 -31.08 37.13 10.29
CA GLU A 28 -32.21 36.24 10.10
C GLU A 28 -32.62 36.28 8.63
N ASN A 29 -32.61 35.13 7.94
CA ASN A 29 -33.45 34.93 6.77
C ASN A 29 -33.91 33.47 6.75
N GLY A 30 -35.22 33.32 6.90
CA GLY A 30 -35.92 32.04 6.86
C GLY A 30 -36.25 31.59 5.45
N ASP A 31 -36.71 30.34 5.43
CA ASP A 31 -37.44 29.63 4.39
C ASP A 31 -36.62 29.08 3.21
N ASN A 32 -36.40 27.76 3.18
CA ASN A 32 -37.38 26.84 2.59
C ASN A 32 -36.89 25.39 2.77
N GLN A 33 -37.76 24.52 3.28
CA GLN A 33 -37.53 23.07 3.31
C GLN A 33 -37.78 22.49 1.91
N GLU A 34 -36.74 21.98 1.26
CA GLU A 34 -36.87 20.99 0.19
C GLU A 34 -36.11 19.74 0.58
N GLU A 35 -36.85 18.74 1.06
CA GLU A 35 -36.39 17.36 1.11
C GLU A 35 -36.30 16.85 -0.34
N VAL A 36 -35.09 16.65 -0.85
CA VAL A 36 -34.87 15.95 -2.13
C VAL A 36 -33.97 14.74 -1.91
N GLU A 37 -34.67 13.62 -1.75
CA GLU A 37 -34.39 12.27 -2.21
C GLU A 37 -32.94 11.76 -2.32
N GLY A 38 -32.73 10.63 -1.64
CA GLY A 38 -31.59 9.76 -1.90
C GLY A 38 -31.57 9.27 -3.35
N GLY A 39 -30.47 9.50 -4.04
CA GLY A 39 -30.21 8.99 -5.38
C GLY A 39 -28.79 8.45 -5.47
N SER A 40 -28.65 7.15 -5.20
CA SER A 40 -27.42 6.38 -5.43
C SER A 40 -26.93 6.49 -6.87
N THR A 41 -25.62 6.70 -7.01
CA THR A 41 -24.79 6.68 -8.22
C THR A 41 -25.31 5.82 -9.38
N SER A 42 -25.67 6.45 -10.50
CA SER A 42 -25.85 5.80 -11.80
C SER A 42 -24.94 6.43 -12.85
N ILE A 43 -23.66 6.02 -12.85
CA ILE A 43 -22.70 6.30 -13.95
C ILE A 43 -22.90 5.36 -15.16
N VAL A 44 -24.11 4.84 -15.34
CA VAL A 44 -24.48 4.11 -16.55
C VAL A 44 -25.82 4.67 -16.95
N GLY A 45 -25.81 5.57 -17.94
CA GLY A 45 -27.04 5.98 -18.59
C GLY A 45 -27.78 4.72 -19.01
N VAL A 46 -29.00 4.56 -18.50
CA VAL A 46 -29.91 3.55 -19.00
C VAL A 46 -30.14 3.93 -20.46
N CYS A 47 -29.51 3.18 -21.35
CA CYS A 47 -29.83 3.21 -22.76
C CYS A 47 -31.22 2.54 -22.86
N ASP A 48 -32.28 3.34 -22.91
CA ASP A 48 -33.66 2.84 -23.04
C ASP A 48 -33.89 2.06 -24.33
N ASP A 49 -32.95 2.17 -25.29
CA ASP A 49 -32.98 1.50 -26.59
C ASP A 49 -32.31 0.12 -26.60
N MET A 50 -31.70 -0.32 -25.49
CA MET A 50 -31.06 -1.64 -25.40
C MET A 50 -31.84 -2.58 -24.46
N PRO A 51 -32.17 -3.81 -24.90
CA PRO A 51 -32.85 -4.76 -24.02
C PRO A 51 -32.00 -5.10 -22.80
N PRO A 52 -32.63 -5.41 -21.64
CA PRO A 52 -31.92 -5.75 -20.42
C PRO A 52 -31.09 -7.03 -20.58
N SER A 53 -29.94 -7.07 -19.91
CA SER A 53 -29.09 -8.26 -19.93
C SER A 53 -29.84 -9.48 -19.38
N TRP A 54 -29.72 -10.62 -20.05
CA TRP A 54 -30.34 -11.89 -19.60
C TRP A 54 -29.72 -12.49 -18.33
N VAL A 55 -28.60 -11.94 -17.88
CA VAL A 55 -27.88 -12.39 -16.69
C VAL A 55 -27.92 -11.26 -15.65
N PRO A 56 -28.18 -11.56 -14.36
CA PRO A 56 -28.07 -10.56 -13.30
C PRO A 56 -26.62 -10.09 -13.16
N LYS A 57 -26.43 -8.90 -12.60
CA LYS A 57 -25.08 -8.38 -12.30
C LYS A 57 -24.33 -9.37 -11.41
N LEU A 58 -23.15 -9.78 -11.88
CA LEU A 58 -22.29 -10.69 -11.13
C LEU A 58 -21.83 -10.01 -9.84
N HIS A 59 -22.20 -10.59 -8.70
CA HIS A 59 -21.76 -10.13 -7.37
C HIS A 59 -20.78 -11.15 -6.77
N ILE A 60 -19.52 -10.76 -6.63
CA ILE A 60 -18.48 -11.56 -5.98
C ILE A 60 -18.19 -10.94 -4.61
N PRO A 61 -18.49 -11.61 -3.49
CA PRO A 61 -18.18 -11.08 -2.17
C PRO A 61 -16.66 -11.00 -1.98
N ARG A 62 -16.22 -9.98 -1.23
CA ARG A 62 -14.80 -9.68 -1.04
C ARG A 62 -14.00 -10.87 -0.50
N ASP A 63 -14.56 -11.59 0.45
CA ASP A 63 -13.92 -12.78 1.03
C ASP A 63 -13.67 -13.87 -0.02
N LYS A 64 -14.57 -14.02 -1.01
CA LYS A 64 -14.37 -14.95 -2.14
C LYS A 64 -13.39 -14.43 -3.18
N LEU A 65 -13.27 -13.11 -3.34
CA LEU A 65 -12.21 -12.52 -4.16
C LEU A 65 -10.83 -12.85 -3.57
N ASP A 66 -10.74 -12.87 -2.24
CA ASP A 66 -9.52 -13.20 -1.49
C ASP A 66 -9.17 -14.70 -1.55
N MET A 67 -10.14 -15.57 -1.89
CA MET A 67 -9.93 -17.01 -2.09
C MET A 67 -9.06 -17.38 -3.31
N ARG A 68 -8.53 -16.44 -4.11
CA ARG A 68 -7.49 -16.79 -5.10
C ARG A 68 -6.30 -17.50 -4.44
N CYS A 69 -6.00 -17.15 -3.19
CA CYS A 69 -5.03 -17.82 -2.33
C CYS A 69 -5.71 -18.24 -1.02
N PRO A 70 -6.35 -19.43 -0.95
CA PRO A 70 -7.15 -19.84 0.21
C PRO A 70 -6.38 -19.88 1.54
N LYS A 71 -5.05 -20.00 1.50
CA LYS A 71 -4.14 -19.97 2.65
C LYS A 71 -3.28 -18.71 2.71
N GLY A 72 -3.64 -17.67 1.95
CA GLY A 72 -2.84 -16.44 1.79
C GLY A 72 -1.66 -16.55 0.83
N ILE A 73 -1.26 -17.77 0.44
CA ILE A 73 -0.10 -18.02 -0.42
C ILE A 73 -0.44 -19.10 -1.44
N LYS A 74 0.00 -18.91 -2.69
CA LYS A 74 -0.01 -19.92 -3.75
C LYS A 74 1.35 -19.93 -4.42
N THR A 75 2.02 -21.08 -4.43
CA THR A 75 3.30 -21.26 -5.13
C THR A 75 3.12 -22.15 -6.34
N VAL A 76 3.62 -21.70 -7.49
CA VAL A 76 3.63 -22.45 -8.76
C VAL A 76 5.08 -22.55 -9.24
N LEU A 77 5.49 -23.77 -9.56
CA LEU A 77 6.81 -24.07 -10.07
C LEU A 77 6.76 -24.22 -11.59
N TYR A 78 7.63 -23.49 -12.28
CA TYR A 78 7.87 -23.58 -13.72
C TYR A 78 9.30 -24.06 -13.98
N SER A 79 9.64 -24.28 -15.25
CA SER A 79 11.04 -24.48 -15.65
C SER A 79 11.83 -23.22 -15.28
N ARG A 80 12.91 -23.42 -14.50
CA ARG A 80 13.83 -22.37 -14.02
C ARG A 80 13.17 -21.19 -13.30
N CYS A 81 11.96 -21.38 -12.77
CA CYS A 81 11.25 -20.28 -12.14
C CYS A 81 10.31 -20.78 -11.04
N GLN A 82 10.29 -20.06 -9.92
CA GLN A 82 9.32 -20.23 -8.84
C GLN A 82 8.48 -18.96 -8.73
N HIS A 83 7.17 -19.09 -8.84
CA HIS A 83 6.22 -17.99 -8.76
C HIS A 83 5.35 -18.15 -7.51
N GLU A 84 5.49 -17.22 -6.58
CA GLU A 84 4.71 -17.12 -5.34
C GLU A 84 3.73 -15.96 -5.47
N LEU A 85 2.44 -16.24 -5.28
CA LEU A 85 1.35 -15.27 -5.25
C LEU A 85 0.83 -15.17 -3.81
N PHE A 86 0.58 -13.95 -3.37
CA PHE A 86 0.09 -13.64 -2.04
C PHE A 86 -1.30 -13.01 -2.11
N ALA A 87 -2.10 -13.21 -1.06
CA ALA A 87 -3.41 -12.59 -0.95
C ALA A 87 -3.27 -11.05 -0.92
N LEU A 88 -4.05 -10.38 -1.77
CA LEU A 88 -4.08 -8.93 -1.84
C LEU A 88 -4.96 -8.33 -0.76
N PHE A 89 -6.10 -8.91 -0.40
CA PHE A 89 -6.93 -8.41 0.71
C PHE A 89 -7.23 -9.51 1.73
N GLY A 90 -7.97 -9.15 2.78
CA GLY A 90 -8.35 -10.05 3.85
C GLY A 90 -7.27 -10.26 4.91
N GLU A 91 -7.59 -11.13 5.88
CA GLU A 91 -6.76 -11.46 7.04
C GLU A 91 -5.45 -12.17 6.66
N CYS A 92 -5.44 -12.87 5.52
CA CYS A 92 -4.28 -13.58 5.01
C CYS A 92 -3.33 -12.68 4.19
N GLY A 93 -3.63 -11.39 4.06
CA GLY A 93 -2.78 -10.43 3.37
C GLY A 93 -1.48 -10.18 4.13
N ARG A 94 -0.37 -10.01 3.41
CA ARG A 94 0.91 -9.69 4.04
C ARG A 94 0.95 -8.24 4.51
N TRP A 95 1.55 -8.03 5.68
CA TRP A 95 1.72 -6.69 6.27
C TRP A 95 2.71 -5.81 5.49
N ASP A 96 3.65 -6.42 4.77
CA ASP A 96 4.69 -5.75 3.97
C ASP A 96 4.19 -5.23 2.61
N GLY A 97 2.96 -5.59 2.24
CA GLY A 97 2.32 -5.23 0.97
C GLY A 97 2.81 -6.04 -0.23
N MET A 98 3.58 -7.12 -0.05
CA MET A 98 4.04 -7.97 -1.13
C MET A 98 2.89 -8.84 -1.66
N VAL A 99 2.70 -8.83 -2.98
CA VAL A 99 1.59 -9.53 -3.67
C VAL A 99 2.07 -10.64 -4.57
N GLU A 100 3.30 -10.56 -5.05
CA GLU A 100 3.91 -11.51 -5.97
C GLU A 100 5.41 -11.55 -5.74
N LYS A 101 6.00 -12.74 -5.78
CA LYS A 101 7.43 -12.95 -5.82
C LYS A 101 7.76 -13.97 -6.90
N LEU A 102 8.64 -13.59 -7.80
CA LEU A 102 9.14 -14.41 -8.90
C LEU A 102 10.64 -14.63 -8.70
N THR A 103 11.04 -15.87 -8.47
CA THR A 103 12.44 -16.26 -8.38
C THR A 103 12.83 -16.94 -9.70
N ILE A 104 13.81 -16.37 -10.39
CA ILE A 104 14.35 -16.85 -11.67
C ILE A 104 15.69 -17.52 -11.40
N TYR A 105 15.85 -18.73 -11.93
CA TYR A 105 17.03 -19.56 -11.73
C TYR A 105 17.84 -19.71 -13.02
N GLY A 106 19.14 -19.97 -12.89
CA GLY A 106 20.04 -20.23 -14.02
C GLY A 106 19.94 -21.66 -14.55
N ASP A 107 19.53 -22.58 -13.69
CA ASP A 107 19.54 -24.02 -13.90
C ASP A 107 18.15 -24.65 -13.76
N ASP A 108 17.96 -25.82 -14.38
CA ASP A 108 16.69 -26.57 -14.30
C ASP A 108 16.48 -27.18 -12.91
N GLU A 109 17.55 -27.39 -12.14
CA GLU A 109 17.50 -27.87 -10.75
C GLU A 109 17.09 -26.76 -9.76
N ARG A 110 17.08 -25.49 -10.20
CA ARG A 110 16.72 -24.29 -9.41
C ARG A 110 17.63 -24.10 -8.18
N THR A 111 18.93 -24.26 -8.38
CA THR A 111 19.95 -24.06 -7.35
C THR A 111 20.58 -22.67 -7.42
N GLU A 112 20.71 -22.08 -8.61
CA GLU A 112 21.35 -20.78 -8.83
C GLU A 112 20.30 -19.68 -9.03
N VAL A 113 20.13 -18.78 -8.05
CA VAL A 113 19.18 -17.67 -8.14
C VAL A 113 19.80 -16.50 -8.91
N LEU A 114 19.25 -16.20 -10.09
CA LEU A 114 19.69 -15.09 -10.93
C LEU A 114 18.99 -13.77 -10.56
N GLU A 115 17.66 -13.82 -10.44
CA GLU A 115 16.83 -12.64 -10.16
C GLU A 115 15.69 -13.03 -9.21
N CYS A 116 15.50 -12.23 -8.17
CA CYS A 116 14.30 -12.22 -7.36
C CYS A 116 13.52 -10.95 -7.69
N ARG A 117 12.34 -11.07 -8.31
CA ARG A 117 11.42 -9.97 -8.58
C ARG A 117 10.25 -10.01 -7.63
N GLU A 118 10.13 -9.01 -6.80
CA GLU A 118 9.05 -8.85 -5.84
C GLU A 118 8.18 -7.69 -6.27
N ARG A 119 6.85 -7.90 -6.28
CA ARG A 119 5.88 -6.84 -6.53
C ARG A 119 5.09 -6.54 -5.29
N PHE A 120 4.79 -5.26 -5.13
CA PHE A 120 4.12 -4.73 -3.97
C PHE A 120 2.88 -3.95 -4.40
N ALA A 121 1.89 -3.93 -3.52
CA ALA A 121 0.68 -3.13 -3.67
C ALA A 121 0.31 -2.48 -2.34
N ARG A 122 -0.34 -1.32 -2.42
CA ARG A 122 -0.89 -0.59 -1.26
C ARG A 122 0.15 -0.18 -0.20
N ARG A 123 1.41 -0.08 -0.59
CA ARG A 123 2.43 0.51 0.29
C ARG A 123 2.32 2.03 0.29
N LYS A 124 2.59 2.65 1.45
CA LYS A 124 2.53 4.11 1.64
C LYS A 124 3.62 4.84 0.84
N ASP A 125 4.78 4.22 0.68
CA ASP A 125 5.94 4.75 -0.05
C ASP A 125 5.83 4.62 -1.57
N LYS A 126 4.77 3.96 -2.09
CA LYS A 126 4.57 3.67 -3.50
C LYS A 126 5.65 2.79 -4.14
N LEU A 127 6.36 1.98 -3.34
CA LEU A 127 7.22 0.93 -3.90
C LEU A 127 6.32 -0.06 -4.67
N ARG A 128 6.59 -0.22 -5.97
CA ARG A 128 5.84 -1.11 -6.87
C ARG A 128 6.57 -2.43 -7.08
N GLU A 129 7.87 -2.36 -7.32
CA GLU A 129 8.67 -3.53 -7.68
C GLU A 129 10.07 -3.42 -7.09
N ARG A 130 10.60 -4.54 -6.59
CA ARG A 130 11.99 -4.69 -6.21
C ARG A 130 12.60 -5.87 -6.96
N ARG A 131 13.73 -5.65 -7.61
CA ARG A 131 14.53 -6.69 -8.25
C ARG A 131 15.84 -6.82 -7.51
N THR A 132 16.13 -8.00 -7.02
CA THR A 132 17.41 -8.33 -6.41
C THR A 132 18.13 -9.32 -7.29
N TYR A 133 19.39 -9.04 -7.60
CA TYR A 133 20.30 -9.91 -8.34
C TYR A 133 21.38 -10.38 -7.37
N PRO A 134 21.21 -11.55 -6.72
CA PRO A 134 22.11 -11.99 -5.66
C PRO A 134 23.56 -12.12 -6.12
N MET A 135 23.79 -12.62 -7.33
CA MET A 135 25.13 -12.81 -7.89
C MET A 135 25.88 -11.50 -8.13
N ALA A 136 25.15 -10.41 -8.41
CA ALA A 136 25.72 -9.09 -8.64
C ALA A 136 25.72 -8.20 -7.38
N ASP A 137 25.12 -8.65 -6.27
CA ASP A 137 24.89 -7.84 -5.07
C ASP A 137 24.15 -6.51 -5.39
N VAL A 138 23.29 -6.53 -6.41
CA VAL A 138 22.52 -5.37 -6.88
C VAL A 138 21.06 -5.51 -6.47
N THR A 139 20.49 -4.45 -5.91
CA THR A 139 19.05 -4.30 -5.69
C THR A 139 18.54 -3.06 -6.40
N GLN A 140 17.48 -3.24 -7.18
CA GLN A 140 16.77 -2.17 -7.88
C GLN A 140 15.35 -2.06 -7.32
N GLU A 141 14.97 -0.87 -6.91
CA GLU A 141 13.63 -0.57 -6.39
C GLU A 141 12.96 0.42 -7.34
N PHE A 142 11.72 0.16 -7.72
CA PHE A 142 10.92 0.98 -8.63
C PHE A 142 9.67 1.47 -7.93
N PHE A 143 9.41 2.77 -8.05
CA PHE A 143 8.31 3.45 -7.38
C PHE A 143 7.30 3.99 -8.39
N ASP A 144 6.04 4.11 -7.96
CA ASP A 144 5.01 4.82 -8.71
C ASP A 144 5.06 6.34 -8.46
N PRO A 145 4.53 7.16 -9.38
CA PRO A 145 4.40 8.60 -9.18
C PRO A 145 3.65 8.93 -7.88
N GLY A 146 4.09 10.00 -7.20
CA GLY A 146 3.58 10.38 -5.89
C GLY A 146 4.17 9.58 -4.72
N SER A 147 5.30 8.90 -4.95
CA SER A 147 6.14 8.31 -3.90
C SER A 147 6.68 9.37 -2.93
N SER A 148 7.10 8.92 -1.75
CA SER A 148 7.78 9.79 -0.79
C SER A 148 9.05 10.37 -1.43
N TYR A 149 9.25 11.68 -1.27
CA TYR A 149 10.39 12.43 -1.83
C TYR A 149 10.51 12.41 -3.36
N GLY A 150 9.48 11.97 -4.09
CA GLY A 150 9.48 11.97 -5.55
C GLY A 150 10.38 10.92 -6.18
N LEU A 151 10.68 9.84 -5.45
CA LEU A 151 11.52 8.73 -5.91
C LEU A 151 10.90 8.04 -7.12
N LYS A 152 11.72 7.78 -8.15
CA LYS A 152 11.35 7.00 -9.33
C LYS A 152 11.94 5.60 -9.26
N ASP A 153 13.25 5.53 -9.05
CA ASP A 153 13.97 4.28 -8.91
C ASP A 153 15.23 4.46 -8.05
N ILE A 154 15.61 3.40 -7.34
CA ILE A 154 16.83 3.33 -6.54
C ILE A 154 17.60 2.10 -6.99
N THR A 155 18.86 2.27 -7.36
CA THR A 155 19.78 1.16 -7.61
C THR A 155 20.85 1.17 -6.53
N LEU A 156 20.94 0.08 -5.78
CA LEU A 156 21.92 -0.12 -4.71
C LEU A 156 22.83 -1.29 -5.10
N THR A 157 24.12 -1.02 -5.26
CA THR A 157 25.16 -2.05 -5.31
C THR A 157 25.84 -2.12 -3.95
N LYS A 158 25.70 -3.26 -3.28
CA LYS A 158 26.15 -3.45 -1.90
C LYS A 158 27.63 -3.09 -1.74
N GLY A 159 27.91 -2.14 -0.84
CA GLY A 159 29.27 -1.73 -0.49
C GLY A 159 30.03 -0.96 -1.57
N ALA A 160 29.37 -0.53 -2.65
CA ALA A 160 30.01 0.20 -3.74
C ALA A 160 29.33 1.54 -4.01
N HIS A 161 28.09 1.54 -4.50
CA HIS A 161 27.40 2.77 -4.86
C HIS A 161 25.87 2.68 -4.69
N ARG A 162 25.24 3.84 -4.52
CA ARG A 162 23.80 4.00 -4.49
C ARG A 162 23.40 5.11 -5.46
N GLU A 163 22.57 4.76 -6.42
CA GLU A 163 21.96 5.69 -7.37
C GLU A 163 20.47 5.87 -7.03
N VAL A 164 20.02 7.11 -6.99
CA VAL A 164 18.63 7.49 -6.72
C VAL A 164 18.17 8.41 -7.84
N ASN A 165 17.14 8.00 -8.56
CA ASN A 165 16.51 8.78 -9.61
C ASN A 165 15.15 9.30 -9.12
N PHE A 166 14.82 10.53 -9.51
CA PHE A 166 13.59 11.23 -9.11
C PHE A 166 12.73 11.55 -10.32
N PHE A 167 11.43 11.73 -10.10
CA PHE A 167 10.55 12.27 -11.13
C PHE A 167 10.82 13.77 -11.34
N HIS A 168 10.99 14.19 -12.59
CA HIS A 168 11.46 15.52 -12.99
C HIS A 168 10.66 16.72 -12.44
N MET A 169 9.42 16.53 -12.01
CA MET A 169 8.56 17.59 -11.44
C MET A 169 8.09 17.31 -10.02
N SER A 170 8.59 16.25 -9.39
CA SER A 170 8.14 15.84 -8.06
C SER A 170 8.76 16.62 -6.91
N ARG A 171 9.87 17.33 -7.19
CA ARG A 171 10.62 18.10 -6.20
C ARG A 171 10.74 19.54 -6.65
N LEU A 172 10.68 20.47 -5.69
CA LEU A 172 10.83 21.91 -5.94
C LEU A 172 12.25 22.30 -6.37
N ASP A 173 13.25 21.49 -6.01
CA ASP A 173 14.67 21.71 -6.33
C ASP A 173 15.03 21.27 -7.76
N GLY A 174 14.13 20.60 -8.49
CA GLY A 174 14.40 20.07 -9.83
C GLY A 174 15.42 18.93 -9.87
N LEU A 175 15.77 18.34 -8.73
CA LEU A 175 16.77 17.28 -8.66
C LEU A 175 16.27 16.03 -9.38
N SER A 176 17.00 15.59 -10.41
CA SER A 176 16.64 14.41 -11.22
C SER A 176 17.38 13.14 -10.80
N LYS A 177 18.62 13.26 -10.32
CA LYS A 177 19.49 12.13 -9.99
C LYS A 177 20.46 12.48 -8.85
N ARG A 178 20.69 11.52 -7.96
CA ARG A 178 21.72 11.57 -6.91
C ARG A 178 22.52 10.26 -6.93
N VAL A 179 23.83 10.37 -6.87
CA VAL A 179 24.75 9.22 -6.82
C VAL A 179 25.61 9.34 -5.58
N GLU A 180 25.72 8.25 -4.82
CA GLU A 180 26.56 8.15 -3.64
C GLU A 180 27.56 7.02 -3.85
N GLU A 181 28.85 7.30 -3.68
CA GLU A 181 29.91 6.31 -3.68
C GLU A 181 30.29 5.96 -2.25
N ILE A 182 30.16 4.70 -1.87
CA ILE A 182 30.52 4.21 -0.54
C ILE A 182 32.02 3.92 -0.55
N ARG A 183 32.83 4.91 -0.14
CA ARG A 183 34.27 4.69 0.06
C ARG A 183 34.50 3.81 1.28
N LYS A 184 35.25 2.71 1.12
CA LYS A 184 35.78 1.96 2.25
C LYS A 184 36.81 2.83 2.98
N LYS A 185 36.61 3.06 4.27
CA LYS A 185 37.61 3.73 5.11
C LYS A 185 38.74 2.72 5.35
N THR A 186 39.92 3.02 4.79
CA THR A 186 41.18 2.28 5.03
C THR A 186 41.61 2.40 6.48
#